data_AF-A0A1A8P931-F1
#
_entry.id   AF-A0A1A8P931-F1
#
_cell.length_a   1.000
_cell.length_b   1.000
_cell.length_c   1.000
_cell.angle_alpha   90.00
_cell.angle_beta   90.00
_cell.angle_gamma   90.00
#
_symmetry.space_group_name_H-M   'P 1'
#
loop_
_entity.id
_entity.type
_entity.pdbx_description
1 polymer ?
#
loop_
_entity_poly.entity_id
_entity_poly.type
_entity_poly.pdbx_seq_one_letter_code
_entity_poly.pdbx_strand_id
1 'polypeptide(L)'
;VGGLHEGDWLAVVYDDHWWLAKTIAVDLEHQDVEVEFLHPHGPTEKVKPKHGRKDVCFCLVKDIIVKLMGKASPVQSRTREIYNIVPDVMDFIDREHTRRLLLT
;
A
#
# COMPACT_ATOMS: atom_id res chain seq x y z
N VAL A 1 12.40 -8.56 3.94
CA VAL A 1 11.43 -7.66 4.63
C VAL A 1 11.28 -8.17 6.06
N GLY A 2 12.10 -7.69 6.99
CA GLY A 2 11.93 -8.00 8.42
C GLY A 2 11.16 -6.86 9.08
N GLY A 3 10.06 -7.15 9.76
CA GLY A 3 9.31 -6.15 10.53
C GLY A 3 8.01 -5.63 9.90
N LEU A 4 7.31 -6.44 9.10
CA LEU A 4 5.89 -6.23 8.79
C LEU A 4 5.05 -6.58 10.02
N HIS A 5 4.07 -5.74 10.31
CA HIS A 5 3.13 -5.89 11.41
C HIS A 5 1.73 -5.54 10.92
N GLU A 6 0.73 -6.08 11.61
CA GLU A 6 -0.66 -5.65 11.44
C GLU A 6 -0.78 -4.13 11.62
N GLY A 7 -1.57 -3.51 10.74
CA GLY A 7 -1.81 -2.08 10.72
C GLY A 7 -0.75 -1.24 10.00
N ASP A 8 0.34 -1.85 9.52
CA ASP A 8 1.31 -1.17 8.67
C ASP A 8 0.68 -0.66 7.37
N TRP A 9 1.19 0.47 6.89
CA TRP A 9 0.83 1.00 5.58
C TRP A 9 1.84 0.55 4.54
N LEU A 10 1.36 0.05 3.40
CA LEU A 10 2.18 -0.54 2.36
C LEU A 10 1.82 0.05 0.99
N ALA A 11 2.81 0.13 0.10
CA ALA A 11 2.58 0.17 -1.33
C ALA A 11 2.85 -1.24 -1.89
N VAL A 12 1.88 -1.82 -2.57
CA VAL A 12 1.90 -3.22 -3.03
C VAL A 12 1.53 -3.28 -4.51
N VAL A 13 2.23 -4.11 -5.29
CA VAL A 13 1.87 -4.40 -6.69
C VAL A 13 0.75 -5.44 -6.72
N TYR A 14 -0.31 -5.15 -7.44
CA TYR A 14 -1.42 -6.08 -7.72
C TYR A 14 -2.02 -5.72 -9.08
N ASP A 15 -2.26 -6.73 -9.93
CA ASP A 15 -2.82 -6.53 -11.28
C ASP A 15 -2.04 -5.47 -12.12
N ASP A 16 -0.69 -5.59 -12.14
CA ASP A 16 0.26 -4.69 -12.83
C ASP A 16 0.26 -3.22 -12.39
N HIS A 17 -0.53 -2.87 -11.37
CA HIS A 17 -0.59 -1.54 -10.77
C HIS A 17 -0.09 -1.58 -9.34
N TRP A 18 0.43 -0.47 -8.83
CA TRP A 18 0.69 -0.35 -7.40
C TRP A 18 -0.50 0.27 -6.69
N TRP A 19 -0.72 -0.19 -5.47
CA TRP A 19 -1.87 0.16 -4.63
C TRP A 19 -1.43 0.52 -3.23
N LEU A 20 -2.12 1.49 -2.63
CA LEU A 20 -2.01 1.76 -1.20
C LEU A 20 -2.84 0.72 -0.45
N ALA A 21 -2.20 0.01 0.47
CA ALA A 21 -2.85 -1.02 1.26
C ALA A 21 -2.49 -0.89 2.75
N LYS A 22 -3.39 -1.37 3.60
CA LYS A 22 -3.15 -1.51 5.03
C LYS A 22 -3.06 -3.00 5.38
N THR A 23 -2.02 -3.39 6.10
CA THR A 23 -1.85 -4.76 6.56
C THR A 23 -2.96 -5.12 7.55
N ILE A 24 -3.65 -6.22 7.29
CA ILE A 24 -4.59 -6.86 8.22
C ILE A 24 -3.88 -7.98 8.96
N ALA A 25 -3.18 -8.86 8.25
CA ALA A 25 -2.46 -9.98 8.84
C ALA A 25 -1.18 -10.26 8.05
N VAL A 26 -0.18 -10.84 8.71
CA VAL A 26 1.10 -11.20 8.11
C VAL A 26 1.33 -12.69 8.33
N ASP A 27 1.48 -13.44 7.24
CA ASP A 27 1.87 -14.83 7.25
C ASP A 27 3.29 -14.95 6.68
N LEU A 28 4.27 -14.86 7.57
CA LEU A 28 5.68 -14.96 7.18
C LEU A 28 6.09 -16.39 6.80
N GLU A 29 5.35 -17.41 7.25
CA GLU A 29 5.62 -18.81 6.92
C GLU A 29 5.37 -19.06 5.43
N HIS A 30 4.23 -18.55 4.94
CA HIS A 30 3.84 -18.67 3.53
C HIS A 30 4.32 -17.51 2.65
N GLN A 31 4.98 -16.50 3.23
CA GLN A 31 5.41 -15.26 2.56
C GLN A 31 4.23 -14.47 1.97
N ASP A 32 3.10 -14.48 2.67
CA ASP A 32 1.87 -13.81 2.29
C ASP A 32 1.52 -12.69 3.30
N VAL A 33 0.87 -11.66 2.80
CA VAL A 33 0.30 -10.58 3.60
C VAL A 33 -1.15 -10.38 3.20
N GLU A 34 -2.05 -10.40 4.18
CA GLU A 34 -3.43 -10.00 3.98
C GLU A 34 -3.52 -8.48 4.10
N VAL A 35 -4.03 -7.82 3.07
CA VAL A 35 -4.08 -6.37 3.00
C VAL A 35 -5.48 -5.87 2.61
N GLU A 36 -5.85 -4.72 3.16
CA GLU A 36 -7.02 -3.94 2.75
C GLU A 36 -6.57 -2.83 1.79
N PHE A 37 -7.02 -2.88 0.53
CA PHE A 37 -6.75 -1.86 -0.47
C PHE A 37 -7.65 -0.64 -0.31
N LEU A 38 -7.05 0.53 -0.47
CA LEU A 38 -7.75 1.81 -0.50
C LEU A 38 -8.07 2.23 -1.95
N HIS A 39 -9.09 1.58 -2.55
CA HIS A 39 -9.85 2.00 -3.76
C HIS A 39 -9.16 2.03 -5.15
N PRO A 40 -9.91 1.91 -6.29
CA PRO A 40 -9.50 1.22 -7.52
C PRO A 40 -8.94 2.13 -8.63
N HIS A 41 -8.58 3.40 -8.35
CA HIS A 41 -8.06 4.30 -9.40
C HIS A 41 -6.54 4.29 -9.54
N GLY A 42 -5.87 3.38 -8.84
CA GLY A 42 -4.42 3.26 -8.85
C GLY A 42 -3.73 4.42 -8.11
N PRO A 43 -2.55 4.83 -8.57
CA PRO A 43 -1.72 5.86 -7.94
C PRO A 43 -2.47 7.18 -7.73
N THR A 44 -2.69 7.59 -6.48
CA THR A 44 -3.26 8.92 -6.17
C THR A 44 -2.66 9.49 -4.90
N GLU A 45 -2.43 10.81 -4.89
CA GLU A 45 -1.94 11.54 -3.73
C GLU A 45 -2.97 11.59 -2.59
N LYS A 46 -4.26 11.43 -2.91
CA LYS A 46 -5.37 11.59 -1.97
C LYS A 46 -6.35 10.44 -2.10
N VAL A 47 -6.63 9.78 -0.99
CA VAL A 47 -7.60 8.69 -0.93
C VAL A 47 -8.68 8.96 0.11
N LYS A 48 -9.91 8.58 -0.22
CA LYS A 48 -11.01 8.51 0.73
C LYS A 48 -11.45 7.05 0.88
N PRO A 49 -11.50 6.51 2.09
CA PRO A 49 -12.03 5.17 2.30
C PRO A 49 -13.51 5.16 1.91
N LYS A 50 -13.90 4.16 1.11
CA LYS A 50 -15.33 3.92 0.90
C LYS A 50 -15.91 3.32 2.18
N HIS A 51 -16.97 3.94 2.67
CA HIS A 51 -17.76 3.36 3.76
C HIS A 51 -18.55 2.18 3.18
N GLY A 52 -18.21 0.95 3.56
CA GLY A 52 -18.88 -0.26 3.06
C GLY A 52 -17.94 -1.44 2.81
N ARG A 53 -18.02 -2.03 1.61
CA ARG A 53 -17.25 -3.21 1.22
C ARG A 53 -15.74 -2.91 1.26
N LYS A 54 -15.03 -3.63 2.12
CA LYS A 54 -13.58 -3.67 2.17
C LYS A 54 -13.04 -4.47 0.99
N ASP A 55 -11.99 -3.98 0.36
CA ASP A 55 -11.28 -4.67 -0.70
C ASP A 55 -10.08 -5.37 -0.07
N VAL A 56 -10.26 -6.65 0.28
CA VAL A 56 -9.26 -7.44 1.01
C VAL A 56 -8.69 -8.49 0.09
N CYS A 57 -7.36 -8.59 0.07
CA CYS A 57 -6.64 -9.53 -0.78
C CYS A 57 -5.40 -10.07 -0.05
N PHE A 58 -4.97 -11.27 -0.43
CA PHE A 58 -3.66 -11.80 -0.07
C PHE A 58 -2.65 -11.41 -1.16
N CYS A 59 -1.53 -10.83 -0.76
CA CYS A 59 -0.43 -10.46 -1.64
C CYS A 59 0.86 -11.11 -1.17
N LEU A 60 1.75 -11.47 -2.10
CA LEU A 60 3.05 -12.02 -1.73
C LEU A 60 3.93 -10.91 -1.14
N VAL A 61 4.76 -11.24 -0.16
CA VAL A 61 5.70 -10.29 0.46
C VAL A 61 6.66 -9.68 -0.57
N LYS A 62 6.96 -10.39 -1.68
CA LYS A 62 7.79 -9.87 -2.78
C LYS A 62 7.11 -8.73 -3.57
N ASP A 63 5.78 -8.69 -3.57
CA ASP A 63 4.98 -7.70 -4.32
C ASP A 63 4.87 -6.39 -3.54
N ILE A 64 5.31 -6.37 -2.28
CA ILE A 64 5.45 -5.15 -1.49
C ILE A 64 6.61 -4.32 -2.06
N ILE A 65 6.31 -3.09 -2.46
CA ILE A 65 7.29 -2.09 -2.91
C ILE A 65 7.97 -1.48 -1.69
N VAL A 66 7.17 -0.93 -0.76
CA VAL A 66 7.67 -0.22 0.41
C VAL A 66 6.67 -0.22 1.56
N LYS A 67 7.18 -0.22 2.79
CA LYS A 67 6.43 0.04 4.02
C LYS A 67 6.48 1.55 4.35
N LEU A 68 5.32 2.17 4.45
CA LEU A 68 5.13 3.60 4.69
C LEU A 68 5.09 3.89 6.20
N MET A 69 6.08 4.66 6.68
CA MET A 69 6.26 4.95 8.10
C MET A 69 6.44 6.45 8.37
N GLY A 70 6.10 6.88 9.59
CA GLY A 70 6.34 8.25 10.05
C GLY A 70 5.62 9.29 9.19
N LYS A 71 6.37 10.25 8.63
CA LYS A 71 5.83 11.32 7.76
C LYS A 71 5.23 10.79 6.45
N ALA A 72 5.63 9.61 6.01
CA ALA A 72 5.09 8.93 4.84
C ALA A 72 3.82 8.13 5.13
N SER A 73 3.42 8.02 6.41
CA SER A 73 2.15 7.39 6.78
C SER A 73 1.01 8.19 6.16
N PRO A 74 0.11 7.53 5.40
CA PRO A 74 -0.90 8.22 4.62
C PRO A 74 -2.00 8.85 5.49
N VAL A 75 -2.00 8.68 6.82
CA VAL A 75 -3.04 9.22 7.72
C VAL A 75 -2.75 10.67 8.11
N GLN A 76 -3.49 11.64 7.55
CA GLN A 76 -3.34 13.06 7.93
C GLN A 76 -4.64 13.84 8.24
N SER A 77 -5.84 13.23 8.26
CA SER A 77 -7.09 14.01 8.48
C SER A 77 -7.98 13.49 9.60
N ARG A 78 -8.23 14.37 10.58
CA ARG A 78 -8.95 14.15 11.85
C ARG A 78 -10.48 14.26 11.77
N THR A 79 -11.10 14.32 10.59
CA THR A 79 -12.57 14.49 10.49
C THR A 79 -13.25 13.78 9.32
N ARG A 80 -12.53 13.29 8.30
CA ARG A 80 -13.12 12.63 7.11
C ARG A 80 -12.28 11.46 6.56
N GLU A 81 -11.35 10.94 7.36
CA GLU A 81 -10.43 9.86 6.99
C GLU A 81 -9.76 10.06 5.62
N ILE A 82 -9.40 11.29 5.27
CA ILE A 82 -8.66 11.53 4.04
C ILE A 82 -7.21 11.12 4.27
N TYR A 83 -6.75 10.21 3.42
CA TYR A 83 -5.37 9.77 3.40
C TYR A 83 -4.58 10.60 2.38
N ASN A 84 -3.48 11.23 2.80
CA ASN A 84 -2.59 11.98 1.92
C ASN A 84 -1.20 11.34 1.94
N ILE A 85 -0.68 10.99 0.76
CA ILE A 85 0.70 10.53 0.60
C ILE A 85 1.56 11.75 0.22
N VAL A 86 2.77 11.83 0.78
CA VAL A 86 3.72 12.91 0.45
C VAL A 86 4.21 12.73 -1.00
N PRO A 87 4.29 13.79 -1.82
CA PRO A 87 4.70 13.68 -3.23
C PRO A 87 6.03 12.93 -3.43
N ASP A 88 7.05 13.20 -2.63
CA ASP A 88 8.35 12.51 -2.72
C ASP A 88 8.24 10.99 -2.56
N VAL A 89 7.25 10.52 -1.80
CA VAL A 89 6.98 9.09 -1.59
C VAL A 89 6.26 8.50 -2.80
N MET A 90 5.33 9.25 -3.41
CA MET A 90 4.67 8.87 -4.66
C MET A 90 5.70 8.69 -5.77
N ASP A 91 6.57 9.69 -5.98
CA ASP A 91 7.63 9.65 -7.00
C ASP A 91 8.58 8.46 -6.80
N PHE A 92 8.89 8.13 -5.54
CA PHE A 92 9.69 6.96 -5.21
C PHE A 92 8.99 5.66 -5.58
N ILE A 93 7.70 5.49 -5.22
CA ILE A 93 6.93 4.29 -5.53
C ILE A 93 6.77 4.12 -7.04
N ASP A 94 6.42 5.18 -7.77
CA ASP A 94 6.25 5.15 -9.23
C ASP A 94 7.55 4.74 -9.93
N ARG A 95 8.68 5.28 -9.47
CA ARG A 95 10.00 4.92 -10.00
C ARG A 95 10.34 3.46 -9.72
N GLU A 96 10.10 2.98 -8.51
CA GLU A 96 10.36 1.57 -8.15
C GLU A 96 9.44 0.60 -8.90
N HIS A 97 8.17 0.95 -9.06
CA HIS A 97 7.22 0.18 -9.88
C HIS A 97 7.70 0.09 -11.33
N THR A 98 8.04 1.23 -11.93
CA THR A 98 8.59 1.30 -13.30
C THR A 98 9.86 0.46 -13.43
N ARG A 99 10.77 0.54 -12.46
CA ARG A 99 12.00 -0.26 -12.44
C ARG A 99 11.69 -1.76 -12.41
N ARG A 100 10.70 -2.20 -11.61
CA ARG A 100 10.28 -3.60 -11.54
C ARG A 100 9.73 -4.08 -12.89
N LEU A 101 8.86 -3.30 -13.54
CA LEU A 101 8.29 -3.63 -14.85
C LEU A 101 9.35 -3.77 -15.96
N LEU A 102 10.46 -3.02 -15.87
CA LEU A 102 11.56 -3.10 -16.84
C LEU A 102 12.52 -4.27 -16.61
N LEU A 103 12.45 -4.92 -15.45
CA LEU A 103 13.33 -6.03 -15.05
C LEU A 103 12.67 -7.41 -15.16
N THR A 104 11.36 -7.45 -15.43
CA THR A 104 10.54 -8.64 -15.71
C THR A 104 10.41 -8.88 -17.20
#